data_AF-A0A4Q3V704-F1
#
_entry.id   AF-A0A4Q3V704-F1
#
_cell.length_a   1.000
_cell.length_b   1.000
_cell.length_c   1.000
_cell.angle_alpha   90.00
_cell.angle_beta   90.00
_cell.angle_gamma   90.00
#
_symmetry.space_group_name_H-M   'P 1'
#
loop_
_entity.id
_entity.type
_entity.pdbx_description
1 polymer ?
#
loop_
_entity_poly.entity_id
_entity_poly.type
_entity_poly.pdbx_seq_one_letter_code
_entity_poly.pdbx_strand_id
1 'polypeptide(L)'
;MPAILASGHTGPWPLEPKQFPSHGACVAHLEALYDVDKTNADPRPLPEGKDGTTLQRIVHSQGIERVDRNTARYTIHLGRQFRIPRPDINAIRTTYAYQERSWKCVGGRLSGEGRGGNYLDGFEYLQPPAKP
;
A
#
# COMPACT_ATOMS: atom_id res chain seq x y z
N MET A 1 -30.86 -6.24 2.63
CA MET A 1 -29.86 -7.28 2.96
C MET A 1 -28.58 -6.56 3.34
N PRO A 2 -28.01 -6.73 4.55
CA PRO A 2 -26.74 -6.10 4.85
C PRO A 2 -25.67 -6.79 4.00
N ALA A 3 -24.91 -6.02 3.22
CA ALA A 3 -23.76 -6.54 2.51
C ALA A 3 -22.76 -7.02 3.57
N ILE A 4 -22.46 -8.31 3.58
CA ILE A 4 -21.34 -8.85 4.35
C ILE A 4 -20.09 -8.31 3.65
N LEU A 5 -19.60 -7.17 4.14
CA LEU A 5 -18.27 -6.69 3.80
C LEU A 5 -17.32 -7.69 4.47
N ALA A 6 -16.44 -8.30 3.70
CA ALA A 6 -15.45 -9.24 4.22
C ALA A 6 -14.08 -8.75 3.77
N SER A 7 -13.09 -8.81 4.66
CA SER A 7 -11.71 -8.62 4.25
C SER A 7 -11.37 -9.66 3.17
N GLY A 8 -10.70 -9.22 2.12
CA GLY A 8 -10.32 -10.06 1.00
C GLY A 8 -8.84 -9.96 0.74
N HIS A 9 -8.19 -11.09 0.52
CA HIS A 9 -6.78 -11.18 0.18
C HIS A 9 -6.63 -11.87 -1.16
N THR A 10 -5.81 -11.30 -2.03
CA THR A 10 -5.40 -11.99 -3.25
C THR A 10 -4.25 -12.94 -2.93
N GLY A 11 -4.21 -14.06 -3.65
CA GLY A 11 -3.02 -14.92 -3.66
C GLY A 11 -1.80 -14.18 -4.21
N PRO A 12 -0.59 -14.70 -3.98
CA PRO A 12 0.62 -14.09 -4.51
C PRO A 12 0.57 -14.06 -6.04
N TRP A 13 0.97 -12.93 -6.62
CA TRP A 13 1.21 -12.82 -8.06
C TRP A 13 2.69 -12.56 -8.34
N PRO A 14 3.24 -13.10 -9.44
CA PRO A 14 4.63 -12.90 -9.76
C PRO A 14 4.89 -11.43 -10.16
N LEU A 15 6.00 -10.87 -9.69
CA LEU A 15 6.55 -9.63 -10.23
C LEU A 15 7.50 -9.97 -11.38
N GLU A 16 7.60 -9.07 -12.35
CA GLU A 16 8.41 -9.29 -13.55
C GLU A 16 9.88 -9.58 -13.15
N PRO A 17 10.40 -10.79 -13.48
CA PRO A 17 11.78 -11.11 -13.20
C PRO A 17 12.70 -10.33 -14.16
N LYS A 18 13.88 -9.96 -13.67
CA LYS A 18 14.86 -9.23 -14.47
C LYS A 18 16.27 -9.74 -14.21
N GLN A 19 17.08 -9.78 -15.25
CA GLN A 19 18.50 -10.13 -15.14
C GLN A 19 19.35 -8.86 -15.30
N PHE A 20 20.29 -8.68 -14.38
CA PHE A 20 21.28 -7.61 -14.38
C PHE A 20 22.70 -8.18 -14.56
N PRO A 21 23.67 -7.36 -15.01
CA PRO A 21 25.06 -7.80 -15.19
C PRO A 21 25.77 -8.19 -13.89
N SER A 22 25.32 -7.68 -12.74
CA SER A 22 25.96 -7.91 -11.45
C SER A 22 24.98 -7.75 -10.28
N HIS A 23 25.39 -8.21 -9.10
CA HIS A 23 24.66 -7.96 -7.86
C HIS A 23 24.50 -6.46 -7.60
N GLY A 24 25.55 -5.66 -7.77
CA GLY A 24 25.50 -4.21 -7.59
C GLY A 24 24.47 -3.54 -8.52
N ALA A 25 24.36 -3.98 -9.77
CA ALA A 25 23.36 -3.44 -10.70
C ALA A 25 21.93 -3.82 -10.31
N CYS A 26 21.71 -5.02 -9.77
CA CYS A 26 20.42 -5.43 -9.24
C CYS A 26 20.03 -4.60 -8.00
N VAL A 27 20.98 -4.39 -7.07
CA VAL A 27 20.77 -3.56 -5.88
C VAL A 27 20.49 -2.11 -6.25
N ALA A 28 21.22 -1.54 -7.20
CA ALA A 28 20.96 -0.17 -7.69
C ALA A 28 19.55 -0.02 -8.28
N HIS A 29 19.02 -1.07 -8.91
CA HIS A 29 17.62 -1.07 -9.35
C HIS A 29 16.63 -1.06 -8.18
N LEU A 30 16.89 -1.83 -7.12
CA LEU A 30 16.09 -1.76 -5.89
C LEU A 30 16.18 -0.38 -5.23
N GLU A 31 17.36 0.25 -5.23
CA GLU A 31 17.57 1.60 -4.68
C GLU A 31 16.74 2.63 -5.44
N ALA A 32 16.73 2.56 -6.77
CA ALA A 32 15.89 3.42 -7.60
C ALA A 32 14.38 3.20 -7.34
N LEU A 33 13.94 1.95 -7.16
CA LEU A 33 12.54 1.66 -6.80
C LEU A 33 12.18 2.27 -5.45
N TYR A 34 13.04 2.08 -4.44
CA TYR A 34 12.85 2.66 -3.12
C TYR A 34 12.78 4.19 -3.14
N ASP A 35 13.62 4.85 -3.95
CA ASP A 35 13.60 6.30 -4.10
C ASP A 35 12.29 6.81 -4.70
N VAL A 36 11.76 6.13 -5.72
CA VAL A 36 10.45 6.45 -6.30
C VAL A 36 9.36 6.25 -5.25
N ASP A 37 9.37 5.10 -4.57
CA ASP A 37 8.35 4.73 -3.61
C ASP A 37 8.24 5.70 -2.41
N LYS A 38 9.38 6.23 -1.93
CA LYS A 38 9.40 7.23 -0.85
C LYS A 38 8.57 8.48 -1.15
N THR A 39 8.40 8.82 -2.43
CA THR A 39 7.68 10.03 -2.85
C THR A 39 6.17 9.82 -3.01
N ASN A 40 5.70 8.56 -2.95
CA ASN A 40 4.31 8.20 -3.23
C ASN A 40 3.36 8.32 -2.02
N ALA A 41 3.88 8.63 -0.83
CA ALA A 41 3.08 8.80 0.38
C ALA A 41 2.45 10.20 0.45
N ASP A 42 1.14 10.26 0.70
CA ASP A 42 0.47 11.53 0.97
C ASP A 42 0.65 11.90 2.46
N PRO A 43 1.12 13.12 2.78
CA PRO A 43 1.35 13.53 4.18
C PRO A 43 0.06 13.67 4.99
N ARG A 44 -1.09 13.77 4.31
CA ARG A 44 -2.43 13.85 4.89
C ARG A 44 -3.47 13.40 3.85
N PRO A 45 -4.71 13.09 4.25
CA PRO A 45 -5.79 12.84 3.31
C PRO A 45 -6.00 14.04 2.37
N LEU A 46 -6.10 13.75 1.07
CA LEU A 46 -6.34 14.71 0.01
C LEU A 46 -7.76 14.56 -0.52
N PRO A 47 -8.43 15.65 -0.95
CA PRO A 47 -9.74 15.56 -1.58
C PRO A 47 -9.70 14.67 -2.82
N GLU A 48 -10.66 13.76 -2.92
CA GLU A 48 -10.86 12.85 -4.05
C GLU A 48 -12.26 13.13 -4.61
N GLY A 49 -12.35 13.95 -5.66
CA GLY A 49 -13.65 14.36 -6.21
C GLY A 49 -14.31 15.53 -5.47
N LYS A 50 -15.65 15.60 -5.50
CA LYS A 50 -16.44 16.76 -5.02
C LYS A 50 -17.39 16.46 -3.85
N ASP A 51 -17.49 15.21 -3.42
CA ASP A 51 -18.45 14.73 -2.42
C ASP A 51 -17.91 14.75 -0.98
N GLY A 52 -16.75 15.38 -0.78
CA GLY A 52 -16.05 15.37 0.51
C GLY A 52 -15.31 14.06 0.78
N THR A 53 -15.25 13.13 -0.17
CA THR A 53 -14.38 11.96 -0.08
C THR A 53 -12.93 12.40 -0.05
N THR A 54 -12.13 11.75 0.80
CA THR A 54 -10.67 11.94 0.83
C THR A 54 -9.94 10.63 0.62
N LEU A 55 -8.82 10.68 -0.10
CA LEU A 55 -7.88 9.59 -0.29
C LEU A 55 -6.56 9.91 0.42
N GLN A 56 -5.98 8.93 1.09
CA GLN A 56 -4.59 8.99 1.54
C GLN A 56 -3.84 7.76 1.02
N ARG A 57 -2.76 7.99 0.27
CA ARG A 57 -1.76 6.97 -0.04
C ARG A 57 -0.78 6.84 1.10
N ILE A 58 -0.61 5.62 1.59
CA ILE A 58 0.28 5.28 2.71
C ILE A 58 1.38 4.39 2.15
N VAL A 59 2.63 4.71 2.47
CA VAL A 59 3.78 3.87 2.08
C VAL A 59 4.54 3.49 3.33
N HIS A 60 4.80 2.20 3.49
CA HIS A 60 5.65 1.69 4.55
C HIS A 60 6.71 0.75 3.97
N SER A 61 7.97 1.03 4.25
CA SER A 61 9.10 0.20 3.85
C SER A 61 10.23 0.33 4.87
N GLN A 62 10.98 -0.75 5.06
CA GLN A 62 12.22 -0.76 5.85
C GLN A 62 13.46 -0.40 5.03
N GLY A 63 13.27 -0.02 3.76
CA GLY A 63 14.38 0.18 2.82
C GLY A 63 14.95 -1.15 2.34
N ILE A 64 16.16 -1.11 1.81
CA ILE A 64 16.83 -2.28 1.24
C ILE A 64 17.60 -3.01 2.32
N GLU A 65 17.26 -4.28 2.51
CA GLU A 65 17.95 -5.19 3.39
C GLU A 65 19.06 -5.91 2.61
N ARG A 66 20.32 -5.71 3.01
CA ARG A 66 21.45 -6.49 2.48
C ARG A 66 21.61 -7.73 3.35
N VAL A 67 21.14 -8.88 2.87
CA VAL A 67 21.11 -10.14 3.61
C VAL A 67 22.51 -10.76 3.69
N ASP A 68 23.25 -10.77 2.57
CA ASP A 68 24.62 -11.25 2.47
C ASP A 68 25.36 -10.56 1.31
N ARG A 69 26.58 -11.00 0.98
CA ARG A 69 27.43 -10.40 -0.08
C ARG A 69 26.80 -10.45 -1.48
N ASN A 70 25.86 -11.37 -1.71
CA ASN A 70 25.27 -11.66 -3.01
C ASN A 70 23.72 -11.66 -2.98
N THR A 71 23.11 -11.31 -1.85
CA THR A 71 21.67 -11.29 -1.66
C THR A 71 21.21 -9.97 -1.06
N ALA A 72 20.21 -9.35 -1.68
CA ALA A 72 19.50 -8.20 -1.14
C ALA A 72 17.98 -8.38 -1.29
N ARG A 73 17.22 -7.75 -0.40
CA ARG A 73 15.76 -7.76 -0.40
C ARG A 73 15.21 -6.35 -0.27
N TYR A 74 14.03 -6.16 -0.83
CA TYR A 74 13.26 -4.93 -0.68
C TYR A 74 11.79 -5.30 -0.55
N THR A 75 11.15 -4.83 0.51
CA THR A 75 9.72 -5.02 0.74
C THR A 75 9.06 -3.67 0.98
N ILE A 76 7.87 -3.52 0.41
CA ILE A 76 7.05 -2.32 0.54
C ILE A 76 5.59 -2.70 0.73
N HIS A 77 4.92 -1.95 1.60
CA HIS A 77 3.48 -1.93 1.75
C HIS A 77 2.91 -0.61 1.27
N LEU A 78 1.97 -0.68 0.34
CA LEU A 78 1.29 0.42 -0.30
C LEU A 78 -0.19 0.38 0.11
N GLY A 79 -0.62 1.33 0.93
CA GLY A 79 -1.99 1.50 1.38
C GLY A 79 -2.73 2.59 0.62
N ARG A 80 -4.03 2.40 0.45
CA ARG A 80 -4.99 3.43 0.00
C ARG A 80 -6.13 3.47 0.99
N GLN A 81 -6.22 4.54 1.75
CA GLN A 81 -7.32 4.76 2.69
C GLN A 81 -8.29 5.78 2.10
N PHE A 82 -9.55 5.39 1.96
CA PHE A 82 -10.63 6.31 1.61
C PHE A 82 -11.45 6.64 2.85
N ARG A 83 -11.81 7.91 3.01
CA ARG A 83 -12.85 8.34 3.96
C ARG A 83 -13.99 8.95 3.15
N ILE A 84 -15.16 8.36 3.28
CA ILE A 84 -16.35 8.66 2.48
C ILE A 84 -17.45 9.15 3.44
N PRO A 85 -17.87 10.41 3.34
CA PRO A 85 -19.01 10.91 4.11
C PRO A 85 -20.28 10.11 3.82
N ARG A 86 -21.01 9.73 4.87
CA ARG A 86 -22.28 8.99 4.82
C ARG A 86 -23.34 9.74 5.62
N PRO A 87 -23.89 10.84 5.06
CA PRO A 87 -24.85 11.69 5.77
C PRO A 87 -26.16 10.95 6.08
N ASP A 88 -26.50 9.93 5.29
CA ASP A 88 -27.68 9.08 5.47
C ASP A 88 -27.70 8.32 6.80
N ILE A 89 -26.53 8.03 7.36
CA ILE A 89 -26.36 7.34 8.65
C ILE A 89 -25.52 8.16 9.64
N ASN A 90 -25.34 9.46 9.37
CA ASN A 90 -24.50 10.39 10.15
C ASN A 90 -23.12 9.82 10.50
N ALA A 91 -22.40 9.29 9.51
CA ALA A 91 -21.12 8.63 9.72
C ALA A 91 -20.09 8.97 8.63
N ILE A 92 -18.84 8.59 8.89
CA ILE A 92 -17.77 8.51 7.89
C ILE A 92 -17.41 7.04 7.71
N ARG A 93 -17.58 6.53 6.48
CA ARG A 93 -17.12 5.18 6.11
C ARG A 93 -15.65 5.25 5.74
N THR A 94 -14.83 4.41 6.35
CA THR A 94 -13.42 4.24 6.00
C THR A 94 -13.23 2.93 5.28
N THR A 95 -12.62 2.96 4.09
CA THR A 95 -12.21 1.74 3.38
C THR A 95 -10.70 1.74 3.22
N TYR A 96 -10.09 0.56 3.25
CA TYR A 96 -8.64 0.43 3.11
C TYR A 96 -8.30 -0.71 2.13
N ALA A 97 -7.58 -0.35 1.07
CA ALA A 97 -6.98 -1.27 0.12
C ALA A 97 -5.47 -1.28 0.29
N TYR A 98 -4.82 -2.42 0.03
CA TYR A 98 -3.37 -2.48 0.07
C TYR A 98 -2.75 -3.40 -0.97
N GLN A 99 -1.47 -3.14 -1.22
CA GLN A 99 -0.56 -4.03 -1.93
C GLN A 99 0.75 -4.13 -1.15
N GLU A 100 1.22 -5.34 -0.95
CA GLU A 100 2.58 -5.63 -0.51
C GLU A 100 3.37 -6.14 -1.72
N ARG A 101 4.60 -5.66 -1.90
CA ARG A 101 5.51 -6.16 -2.94
C ARG A 101 6.84 -6.47 -2.31
N SER A 102 7.38 -7.63 -2.65
CA SER A 102 8.67 -8.10 -2.16
C SER A 102 9.54 -8.50 -3.34
N TRP A 103 10.74 -7.91 -3.40
CA TRP A 103 11.76 -8.24 -4.37
C TRP A 103 13.00 -8.80 -3.68
N LYS A 104 13.72 -9.65 -4.42
CA LYS A 104 14.97 -10.25 -4.01
C LYS A 104 15.96 -10.23 -5.17
N CYS A 105 17.16 -9.73 -4.91
CA CYS A 105 18.33 -9.94 -5.74
C CYS A 105 19.09 -11.17 -5.24
N VAL A 106 19.47 -12.07 -6.15
CA VAL A 106 20.46 -13.14 -5.91
C VAL A 106 21.48 -13.07 -7.04
N GLY A 107 22.68 -12.59 -6.75
CA GLY A 107 23.58 -12.09 -7.78
C GLY A 107 22.88 -11.00 -8.61
N GLY A 108 23.04 -11.05 -9.92
CA GLY A 108 22.33 -10.14 -10.83
C GLY A 108 20.86 -10.50 -11.07
N ARG A 109 20.31 -11.56 -10.48
CA ARG A 109 18.94 -12.01 -10.78
C ARG A 109 17.94 -11.38 -9.81
N LEU A 110 16.96 -10.66 -10.34
CA LEU A 110 15.82 -10.12 -9.63
C LEU A 110 14.62 -11.06 -9.76
N SER A 111 13.98 -11.36 -8.64
CA SER A 111 12.68 -12.02 -8.57
C SER A 111 11.81 -11.38 -7.50
N GLY A 112 10.50 -11.44 -7.63
CA GLY A 112 9.62 -10.92 -6.60
C GLY A 112 8.20 -11.44 -6.71
N GLU A 113 7.43 -11.13 -5.69
CA GLU A 113 6.01 -11.42 -5.60
C GLU A 113 5.26 -10.21 -5.02
N GLY A 114 4.01 -10.07 -5.44
CA GLY A 114 3.08 -9.13 -4.85
C GLY A 114 1.91 -9.85 -4.18
N ARG A 115 1.33 -9.21 -3.17
CA ARG A 115 0.10 -9.63 -2.48
C ARG A 115 -0.73 -8.39 -2.23
N GLY A 116 -2.03 -8.54 -2.03
CA GLY A 116 -2.89 -7.40 -1.85
C GLY A 116 -4.23 -7.78 -1.28
N GLY A 117 -5.05 -6.77 -1.05
CA GLY A 117 -6.35 -7.00 -0.47
C GLY A 117 -7.05 -5.73 -0.04
N ASN A 118 -8.18 -5.93 0.61
CA ASN A 118 -8.95 -4.89 1.25
C ASN A 118 -9.31 -5.34 2.66
N TYR A 119 -9.29 -4.41 3.61
CA TYR A 119 -9.87 -4.65 4.92
C TYR A 119 -11.36 -4.34 4.91
N LEU A 120 -12.05 -4.92 5.89
CA LEU A 120 -13.41 -4.54 6.25
C LEU A 120 -13.51 -3.03 6.44
N ASP A 121 -14.64 -2.47 6.02
CA ASP A 121 -14.91 -1.06 6.23
C ASP A 121 -15.07 -0.72 7.70
N GLY A 122 -14.50 0.41 8.10
CA GLY A 122 -14.77 1.06 9.37
C GLY A 122 -15.89 2.09 9.23
N PHE A 123 -16.62 2.33 10.32
CA PHE A 123 -17.59 3.42 10.41
C PHE A 123 -17.31 4.27 11.64
N GLU A 124 -17.13 5.57 11.43
CA GLU A 124 -17.01 6.58 12.47
C GLU A 124 -18.33 7.33 12.53
N TYR A 125 -19.18 7.02 13.53
CA TYR A 125 -20.46 7.71 13.72
C TYR A 125 -20.21 9.08 14.35
N LEU A 126 -20.70 10.12 13.70
CA LEU A 126 -20.60 11.48 14.20
C LEU A 126 -21.66 11.64 15.29
N GLN A 127 -21.29 12.21 16.45
CA GLN A 127 -22.29 12.50 17.48
C GLN A 127 -23.32 13.49 16.93
N PRO A 128 -24.60 13.39 17.33
CA PRO A 128 -25.55 14.46 17.07
C PRO A 128 -25.02 15.75 17.73
N PRO A 129 -25.27 16.93 17.15
CA PRO A 129 -24.81 18.20 17.72
C PRO A 129 -25.26 18.31 19.18
N ALA A 130 -24.36 18.76 20.07
CA ALA A 130 -24.69 19.04 21.46
C ALA A 130 -25.89 20.02 21.47
N LYS A 131 -26.94 19.62 22.18
CA LYS A 131 -28.17 20.42 22.28
C LYS A 131 -27.83 21.75 22.98
N PRO A 132 -28.29 22.90 22.45
CA PRO A 132 -28.02 24.22 23.03
C PRO A 132 -28.58 24.37 24.45
#